data_AF-A0A4Q1RSL5-F1
#
_entry.id   AF-A0A4Q1RSL5-F1
#
_cell.length_a   1.000
_cell.length_b   1.000
_cell.length_c   1.000
_cell.angle_alpha   90.00
_cell.angle_beta   90.00
_cell.angle_gamma   90.00
#
_symmetry.space_group_name_H-M   'P 1'
#
loop_
_entity.id
_entity.type
_entity.pdbx_description
1 polymer ?
#
loop_
_entity_poly.entity_id
_entity_poly.type
_entity_poly.pdbx_seq_one_letter_code
_entity_poly.pdbx_strand_id
1 'polypeptide(L)' 'MPLSLIDRQSSSSSSAYRADLIARYVRATDWAEEMHLLAEATRYDRDNRGAPSLVDELHGARLGDAA' A
#
# COMPACT_ATOMS: atom_id res chain seq x y z
N MET A 1 5.28 5.30 -30.30
CA MET A 1 5.00 4.20 -29.35
C MET A 1 4.90 4.79 -27.94
N PRO A 2 3.69 5.08 -27.38
CA PRO A 2 3.56 5.71 -26.07
C PRO A 2 3.39 4.66 -24.97
N LEU A 3 4.41 3.85 -24.69
CA LEU A 3 4.39 2.93 -23.54
C LEU A 3 4.64 3.66 -22.21
N SER A 4 5.19 4.87 -22.25
CA SER A 4 5.62 5.62 -21.07
C SER A 4 4.49 6.31 -20.29
N LEU A 5 3.33 6.54 -20.93
CA LEU A 5 2.23 7.30 -20.30
C LEU A 5 1.27 6.39 -19.51
N ILE A 6 1.10 5.14 -19.95
CA ILE A 6 0.27 4.14 -19.25
C ILE A 6 1.00 3.69 -17.98
N ASP A 7 2.31 3.46 -18.08
CA ASP A 7 3.15 3.09 -16.94
C ASP A 7 3.15 4.18 -15.86
N ARG A 8 3.36 5.46 -16.22
CA ARG A 8 3.30 6.57 -15.25
C ARG A 8 1.94 6.74 -14.58
N GLN A 9 0.83 6.60 -15.31
CA GLN A 9 -0.52 6.73 -14.71
C GLN A 9 -0.84 5.56 -13.78
N SER A 10 -0.39 4.35 -14.15
CA SER A 10 -0.52 3.15 -13.32
C SER A 10 0.38 3.23 -12.08
N SER A 11 1.61 3.72 -12.20
CA SER A 11 2.52 3.98 -11.08
C SER A 11 2.06 5.14 -10.20
N SER A 12 1.47 6.19 -10.75
CA SER A 12 0.92 7.31 -9.98
C SER A 12 -0.36 6.90 -9.24
N SER A 13 -1.22 6.10 -9.87
CA SER A 13 -2.41 5.54 -9.21
C SER A 13 -2.03 4.50 -8.15
N SER A 14 -1.01 3.69 -8.43
CA SER A 14 -0.40 2.77 -7.47
C SER A 14 0.21 3.53 -6.28
N SER A 15 0.98 4.60 -6.51
CA SER A 15 1.61 5.38 -5.45
C SER A 15 0.58 6.11 -4.59
N ALA A 16 -0.46 6.72 -5.19
CA ALA A 16 -1.54 7.34 -4.44
C ALA A 16 -2.33 6.31 -3.62
N TYR A 17 -2.62 5.14 -4.21
CA TYR A 17 -3.28 4.04 -3.53
C TYR A 17 -2.47 3.49 -2.36
N ARG A 18 -1.15 3.28 -2.54
CA ARG A 18 -0.24 2.86 -1.46
C ARG A 18 -0.23 3.88 -0.32
N ALA A 19 -0.10 5.17 -0.63
CA ALA A 19 -0.07 6.22 0.39
C ALA A 19 -1.39 6.31 1.18
N ASP A 20 -2.54 6.18 0.51
CA ASP A 20 -3.85 6.15 1.18
C ASP A 20 -3.97 4.94 2.11
N LEU A 21 -3.59 3.75 1.62
CA LEU A 21 -3.70 2.51 2.39
C LEU A 21 -2.79 2.53 3.63
N ILE A 22 -1.57 3.07 3.49
CA ILE A 22 -0.66 3.31 4.62
C ILE A 22 -1.27 4.30 5.63
N ALA A 23 -1.82 5.43 5.16
CA ALA A 23 -2.42 6.43 6.05
C ALA A 23 -3.63 5.87 6.82
N ARG A 24 -4.46 5.04 6.17
CA ARG A 24 -5.59 4.35 6.81
C ARG A 24 -5.12 3.34 7.84
N TYR A 25 -4.07 2.57 7.54
CA TYR A 25 -3.51 1.58 8.45
C TYR A 25 -2.90 2.20 9.72
N VAL A 26 -2.16 3.30 9.59
CA VAL A 26 -1.60 4.02 10.75
C VAL A 26 -2.71 4.60 11.64
N ARG A 27 -3.83 5.02 11.06
CA ARG A 27 -4.98 5.57 11.80
C ARG A 27 -5.95 4.52 12.32
N ALA A 28 -5.82 3.27 11.87
CA ALA A 28 -6.72 2.21 12.27
C ALA A 28 -6.57 1.95 13.78
N THR A 29 -7.67 2.14 14.51
CA THR A 29 -7.74 1.85 15.95
C THR A 29 -8.55 0.58 16.23
N ASP A 30 -9.32 0.11 15.23
CA ASP A 30 -10.06 -1.12 15.28
C ASP A 30 -9.27 -2.28 14.66
N TRP A 31 -9.25 -3.42 15.36
CA TRP A 31 -8.50 -4.59 14.92
C TRP A 31 -9.08 -5.20 13.63
N ALA A 32 -10.40 -5.20 13.45
CA ALA A 32 -11.00 -5.74 12.23
C ALA A 32 -10.66 -4.87 11.00
N GLU A 33 -10.64 -3.54 11.17
CA GLU A 33 -10.17 -2.62 10.13
C GLU A 33 -8.69 -2.84 9.78
N GLU A 34 -7.83 -3.03 10.79
CA GLU A 34 -6.42 -3.35 10.58
C GLU A 34 -6.23 -4.64 9.77
N MET A 35 -6.96 -5.70 10.12
CA MET A 35 -6.91 -6.97 9.39
C MET A 35 -7.43 -6.85 7.97
N HIS A 36 -8.46 -6.02 7.75
CA HIS A 36 -8.98 -5.75 6.41
C HIS A 36 -7.92 -5.07 5.53
N LEU A 37 -7.24 -4.05 6.06
CA LEU A 37 -6.20 -3.30 5.36
C LEU A 37 -4.97 -4.18 5.04
N LEU A 38 -4.56 -5.06 5.95
CA LEU A 38 -3.48 -6.02 5.70
C LEU A 38 -3.84 -7.06 4.61
N ALA A 39 -5.09 -7.53 4.62
CA ALA A 39 -5.58 -8.43 3.58
C ALA A 39 -5.60 -7.75 2.21
N GLU A 40 -5.99 -6.47 2.17
CA GLU A 40 -5.98 -5.66 0.96
C GLU A 40 -4.56 -5.42 0.43
N ALA A 41 -3.60 -5.09 1.32
CA ALA A 41 -2.19 -4.98 0.95
C ALA A 41 -1.60 -6.30 0.44
N THR A 42 -1.92 -7.42 1.08
CA THR A 42 -1.48 -8.75 0.63
C THR A 42 -2.01 -9.07 -0.78
N ARG A 43 -3.25 -8.68 -1.07
CA ARG A 43 -3.84 -8.84 -2.41
C ARG A 43 -3.12 -7.95 -3.42
N TYR A 44 -2.85 -6.70 -3.06
CA TYR A 44 -2.09 -5.78 -3.89
C TYR A 44 -0.70 -6.35 -4.23
N ASP A 45 0.04 -6.85 -3.26
CA ASP A 45 1.38 -7.43 -3.48
C ASP A 45 1.34 -8.67 -4.38
N ARG A 46 0.30 -9.50 -4.25
CA ARG A 46 0.09 -10.66 -5.13
C ARG A 46 -0.12 -10.23 -6.58
N ASP A 47 -0.86 -9.15 -6.79
CA ASP A 47 -1.19 -8.61 -8.12
C ASP A 47 -0.03 -7.79 -8.71
N ASN A 48 0.91 -7.32 -7.87
CA ASN A 48 2.04 -6.48 -8.26
C ASN A 48 3.40 -7.16 -7.98
N ARG A 49 3.58 -8.39 -8.49
CA ARG A 49 4.84 -9.13 -8.30
C ARG A 49 6.03 -8.38 -8.89
N GLY A 50 7.04 -8.13 -8.05
CA GLY A 50 8.26 -7.41 -8.42
C GLY A 50 8.28 -5.93 -8.01
N ALA A 51 7.16 -5.39 -7.52
CA ALA A 51 7.12 -4.12 -6.82
C ALA A 51 7.53 -4.31 -5.34
N PRO A 52 7.93 -3.22 -4.64
CA PRO A 52 8.11 -3.25 -3.19
C PRO A 52 6.84 -3.74 -2.47
N SER A 53 7.03 -4.53 -1.42
CA SER A 53 5.96 -5.10 -0.59
C SER A 53 5.21 -3.99 0.15
N LEU A 54 3.92 -3.85 -0.13
CA LEU A 54 3.04 -2.92 0.56
C LEU A 54 2.83 -3.37 2.01
N VAL A 55 2.78 -4.69 2.27
CA VAL A 55 2.69 -5.21 3.64
C VAL A 55 3.89 -4.77 4.49
N ASP A 56 5.10 -4.82 3.95
CA ASP A 56 6.30 -4.34 4.67
C ASP A 56 6.26 -2.83 4.90
N GLU A 57 5.75 -2.05 3.94
CA GLU A 57 5.55 -0.60 4.11
C GLU A 57 4.54 -0.28 5.23
N LEU A 58 3.45 -1.04 5.34
CA LEU A 58 2.48 -0.87 6.44
C LEU A 58 3.13 -1.12 7.80
N HIS A 59 3.85 -2.23 7.95
CA HIS A 59 4.54 -2.55 9.18
C HIS A 59 5.61 -1.50 9.52
N GLY A 60 6.38 -1.05 8.53
CA GLY A 60 7.38 0.01 8.71
C GLY A 60 6.76 1.35 9.14
N ALA A 61 5.65 1.75 8.53
CA ALA A 61 4.97 3.00 8.84
C ALA A 61 4.44 3.03 10.29
N ARG A 62 3.86 1.92 10.76
CA ARG A 62 3.39 1.82 12.16
C ARG A 62 4.52 1.82 13.17
N LEU A 63 5.66 1.22 12.83
CA LEU A 63 6.84 1.25 13.69
C LEU A 63 7.42 2.67 13.81
N GLY A 64 7.38 3.45 12.72
CA GLY A 64 7.78 4.85 12.71
C GLY A 64 6.82 5.79 13.43
N ASP A 65 5.52 5.51 13.42
CA ASP A 65 4.51 6.29 14.17
C ASP A 65 4.59 6.05 15.69
N ALA A 66 5.05 4.87 16.11
CA ALA A 66 5.21 4.51 17.52
C ALA A 66 6.51 5.00 18.18
N ALA A 67 7.44 5.60 17.42
CA ALA A 67 8.77 6.03 17.86
C ALA A 67 8.83 7.53 18.20
#